data_AF-A0A7K1BBK5-F1
#
_entry.id   AF-A0A7K1BBK5-F1
#
_cell.length_a   1.000
_cell.length_b   1.000
_cell.length_c   1.000
_cell.angle_alpha   90.00
_cell.angle_beta   90.00
_cell.angle_gamma   90.00
#
_symmetry.space_group_name_H-M   'P 1'
#
loop_
_entity.id
_entity.type
_entity.pdbx_description
1 polymer ?
#
loop_
_entity_poly.entity_id
_entity_poly.type
_entity_poly.pdbx_seq_one_letter_code
_entity_poly.pdbx_strand_id
1 'polypeptide(L)'
;MAPPDHAVRARTPLRRFAGLAVIGATAALGTGIVTACSEEPLRTEAGYCDRVRAELTSLVGPVVASGADVDALLDTYRSIANVAPAAVQPEWERVVEVLETVSTVVPSDPASLAAANEAALAGQPAYGAIQRYTQVTCEVAIGTPPTPTNPVTATTLPPTTTAPDGDG
;
A
#
# COMPACT_ATOMS: atom_id res chain seq x y z
N MET A 1 42.20 22.73 19.61
CA MET A 1 43.19 22.64 20.72
C MET A 1 42.49 21.98 21.89
N ALA A 2 43.00 20.83 22.32
CA ALA A 2 42.46 19.97 23.39
C ALA A 2 42.61 20.60 24.81
N PRO A 3 41.93 20.09 25.85
CA PRO A 3 41.79 20.72 27.18
C PRO A 3 42.94 20.35 28.14
N PRO A 4 43.05 21.00 29.32
CA PRO A 4 43.76 20.44 30.45
C PRO A 4 42.82 19.93 31.57
N ASP A 5 43.26 18.81 32.14
CA ASP A 5 42.62 17.92 33.09
C ASP A 5 42.40 18.51 34.50
N HIS A 6 41.21 18.27 35.07
CA HIS A 6 40.98 18.32 36.51
C HIS A 6 40.71 16.91 37.06
N ALA A 7 41.78 16.26 37.49
CA ALA A 7 41.72 15.07 38.32
C ALA A 7 41.29 15.45 39.75
N VAL A 8 40.08 15.07 40.16
CA VAL A 8 39.70 15.04 41.58
C VAL A 8 39.60 13.58 42.02
N ARG A 9 40.63 13.17 42.75
CA ARG A 9 40.80 11.86 43.38
C ARG A 9 40.06 11.87 44.71
N ALA A 10 38.82 11.37 44.76
CA ALA A 10 38.11 11.19 46.03
C ALA A 10 38.36 9.80 46.59
N ARG A 11 38.78 9.78 47.87
CA ARG A 11 39.41 8.67 48.58
C ARG A 11 38.36 7.66 49.06
N THR A 12 38.64 6.39 48.80
CA THR A 12 37.92 5.22 49.32
C THR A 12 38.04 5.14 50.85
N PRO A 13 36.94 5.07 51.62
CA PRO A 13 36.97 4.43 52.93
C PRO A 13 36.85 2.92 52.75
N LEU A 14 37.96 2.20 52.99
CA LEU A 14 37.94 0.74 53.20
C LEU A 14 37.07 0.44 54.44
N ARG A 15 35.87 -0.10 54.23
CA ARG A 15 35.19 -0.88 55.27
C ARG A 15 35.63 -2.34 55.15
N ARG A 16 36.61 -2.71 55.97
CA ARG A 16 37.01 -4.10 56.21
C ARG A 16 36.10 -4.75 57.25
N PHE A 17 35.96 -6.07 57.10
CA PHE A 17 35.37 -7.06 58.02
C PHE A 17 33.84 -7.09 58.09
N ALA A 18 33.15 -8.23 58.02
CA ALA A 18 33.48 -9.63 57.75
C ALA A 18 32.12 -10.35 57.59
N GLY A 19 32.03 -11.42 56.79
CA GLY A 19 30.89 -12.34 56.84
C GLY A 19 30.37 -12.80 55.48
N LEU A 20 30.83 -13.98 55.06
CA LEU A 20 30.23 -14.79 54.01
C LEU A 20 28.79 -15.21 54.39
N ALA A 21 27.83 -15.03 53.49
CA ALA A 21 26.64 -15.90 53.38
C ALA A 21 25.98 -15.78 51.99
N VAL A 22 26.38 -16.68 51.09
CA VAL A 22 25.63 -17.42 50.06
C VAL A 22 24.21 -16.94 49.65
N ILE A 23 24.11 -16.52 48.38
CA ILE A 23 23.10 -16.83 47.33
C ILE A 23 21.61 -16.96 47.72
N GLY A 24 20.76 -16.12 47.12
CA GLY A 24 19.32 -16.38 46.96
C GLY A 24 18.56 -15.23 46.28
N ALA A 25 18.04 -15.49 45.06
CA ALA A 25 17.19 -14.63 44.23
C ALA A 25 15.91 -14.18 44.97
N THR A 26 15.22 -13.07 44.65
CA THR A 26 14.67 -12.61 43.37
C THR A 26 14.28 -11.12 43.46
N ALA A 27 14.56 -10.36 42.40
CA ALA A 27 14.27 -8.94 42.27
C ALA A 27 12.83 -8.66 41.77
N ALA A 28 12.27 -7.59 42.33
CA ALA A 28 11.38 -6.58 41.70
C ALA A 28 10.04 -7.03 41.08
N LEU A 29 8.98 -6.89 41.87
CA LEU A 29 7.63 -6.58 41.36
C LEU A 29 7.52 -5.05 41.20
N GLY A 30 7.33 -4.58 39.97
CA GLY A 30 7.24 -3.15 39.66
C GLY A 30 6.69 -2.88 38.25
N THR A 31 5.43 -3.25 38.05
CA THR A 31 4.42 -2.70 37.13
C THR A 31 4.89 -2.00 35.85
N GLY A 32 5.00 -2.76 34.75
CA GLY A 32 5.01 -2.19 33.40
C GLY A 32 3.59 -1.81 32.97
N ILE A 33 3.36 -0.53 32.70
CA ILE A 33 2.16 -0.07 32.01
C ILE A 33 2.37 -0.40 30.53
N VAL A 34 1.89 -1.56 30.10
CA VAL A 34 1.70 -1.84 28.67
C VAL A 34 0.48 -1.03 28.22
N THR A 35 0.71 0.18 27.73
CA THR A 35 -0.26 0.80 26.83
C THR A 35 -0.32 -0.10 25.61
N ALA A 36 -1.37 -0.90 25.50
CA ALA A 36 -1.75 -1.55 24.26
C ALA A 36 -2.15 -0.45 23.27
N CYS A 37 -1.16 0.22 22.67
CA CYS A 37 -1.36 0.81 21.37
C CYS A 37 -1.63 -0.38 20.46
N SER A 38 -2.84 -0.50 19.94
CA SER A 38 -3.06 -1.24 18.72
C SER A 38 -1.95 -0.81 17.76
N GLU A 39 -1.10 -1.74 17.33
CA GLU A 39 -0.05 -1.46 16.35
C GLU A 39 -0.75 -1.09 15.03
N GLU A 40 -1.19 0.16 14.93
CA GLU A 40 -1.57 0.71 13.64
C GLU A 40 -0.33 0.66 12.75
N PRO A 41 -0.47 0.21 11.49
CA PRO A 41 0.64 0.19 10.56
C PRO A 41 1.23 1.59 10.50
N LEU A 42 2.50 1.72 10.89
CA LEU A 42 3.18 3.00 10.88
C LEU A 42 3.33 3.45 9.42
N ARG A 43 2.53 4.44 9.00
CA ARG A 43 2.52 5.03 7.64
C ARG A 43 3.76 5.88 7.38
N THR A 44 4.92 5.25 7.46
CA THR A 44 6.23 5.86 7.25
C THR A 44 6.68 5.67 5.80
N GLU A 45 7.49 6.59 5.29
CA GLU A 45 8.05 6.46 3.94
C GLU A 45 8.89 5.19 3.78
N ALA A 46 9.68 4.83 4.79
CA ALA A 46 10.49 3.60 4.77
C ALA A 46 9.61 2.34 4.69
N GLY A 47 8.59 2.24 5.56
CA GLY A 47 7.65 1.11 5.54
C GLY A 47 6.86 1.01 4.24
N TYR A 48 6.45 2.15 3.69
CA TYR A 48 5.83 2.22 2.37
C TYR A 48 6.75 1.71 1.26
N CYS A 49 7.99 2.20 1.19
CA CYS A 49 8.93 1.78 0.16
C CYS A 49 9.27 0.29 0.25
N ASP A 50 9.41 -0.24 1.46
CA ASP A 50 9.61 -1.68 1.68
C ASP A 50 8.41 -2.48 1.20
N ARG A 51 7.19 -2.01 1.50
CA ARG A 51 5.97 -2.66 1.03
C ARG A 51 5.88 -2.67 -0.50
N VAL A 52 6.10 -1.53 -1.14
CA VAL A 52 6.03 -1.39 -2.61
C VAL A 52 7.07 -2.29 -3.29
N ARG A 53 8.32 -2.33 -2.80
CA ARG A 53 9.35 -3.22 -3.37
C ARG A 53 8.96 -4.69 -3.25
N ALA A 54 8.38 -5.08 -2.12
CA ALA A 54 7.94 -6.44 -1.90
C ALA A 54 6.75 -6.85 -2.81
N GLU A 55 5.95 -5.90 -3.29
CA GLU A 55 4.81 -6.14 -4.18
C GLU A 55 5.07 -5.74 -5.65
N LEU A 56 6.31 -5.37 -6.00
CA LEU A 56 6.59 -4.74 -7.29
C LEU A 56 6.19 -5.63 -8.48
N THR A 57 6.39 -6.94 -8.38
CA THR A 57 5.96 -7.90 -9.41
C THR A 57 4.44 -7.87 -9.60
N SER A 58 3.68 -7.84 -8.51
CA SER A 58 2.22 -7.76 -8.50
C SER A 58 1.71 -6.43 -9.10
N LEU A 59 2.46 -5.35 -8.94
CA LEU A 59 2.09 -4.02 -9.44
C LEU A 59 2.40 -3.79 -10.93
N VAL A 60 3.48 -4.37 -11.44
CA VAL A 60 3.99 -4.08 -12.80
C VAL A 60 3.48 -5.07 -13.85
N GLY A 61 3.21 -6.31 -13.45
CA GLY A 61 2.81 -7.37 -14.39
C GLY A 61 2.05 -8.49 -13.69
N PRO A 62 0.89 -8.21 -13.07
CA PRO A 62 0.11 -9.24 -12.43
C PRO A 62 -0.36 -10.27 -13.46
N VAL A 63 -0.17 -11.55 -13.14
CA VAL A 63 -0.79 -12.65 -13.90
C VAL A 63 -2.19 -12.84 -13.34
N VAL A 64 -3.21 -12.47 -14.13
CA VAL A 64 -4.62 -12.62 -13.76
C VAL A 64 -5.23 -13.69 -14.66
N ALA A 65 -5.57 -14.85 -14.10
CA ALA A 65 -6.17 -15.97 -14.82
C ALA A 65 -7.56 -16.36 -14.29
N SER A 66 -7.91 -15.89 -13.09
CA SER A 66 -9.13 -16.24 -12.37
C SER A 66 -9.65 -15.07 -11.53
N GLY A 67 -10.90 -15.19 -11.05
CA GLY A 67 -11.45 -14.22 -10.10
C GLY A 67 -10.65 -14.14 -8.79
N ALA A 68 -10.10 -15.25 -8.31
CA ALA A 68 -9.25 -15.26 -7.13
C ALA A 68 -7.95 -14.45 -7.33
N ASP A 69 -7.41 -14.41 -8.56
CA ASP A 69 -6.25 -13.57 -8.86
C ASP A 69 -6.62 -12.07 -8.86
N VAL A 70 -7.85 -11.73 -9.25
CA VAL A 70 -8.37 -10.36 -9.16
C VAL A 70 -8.52 -9.94 -7.69
N ASP A 71 -9.08 -10.80 -6.85
CA ASP A 71 -9.22 -10.55 -5.41
C ASP A 71 -7.86 -10.38 -4.74
N ALA A 72 -6.90 -11.26 -5.04
CA ALA A 72 -5.54 -11.17 -4.53
C ALA A 72 -4.85 -9.87 -4.97
N LEU A 73 -5.06 -9.45 -6.22
CA LEU A 73 -4.53 -8.18 -6.71
C LEU A 73 -5.13 -7.00 -5.96
N LEU A 74 -6.45 -6.97 -5.78
CA LEU A 74 -7.13 -5.93 -5.00
C LEU A 74 -6.59 -5.84 -3.56
N ASP A 75 -6.36 -6.98 -2.92
CA ASP A 75 -5.79 -7.04 -1.58
C ASP A 75 -4.36 -6.51 -1.52
N THR A 76 -3.54 -6.77 -2.55
CA THR A 76 -2.23 -6.12 -2.69
C THR A 76 -2.36 -4.59 -2.71
N TYR A 77 -3.23 -4.04 -3.56
CA TYR A 77 -3.43 -2.58 -3.65
C TYR A 77 -3.95 -1.98 -2.33
N ARG A 78 -4.91 -2.64 -1.66
CA ARG A 78 -5.41 -2.23 -0.34
C ARG A 78 -4.30 -2.27 0.72
N SER A 79 -3.45 -3.30 0.71
CA SER A 79 -2.35 -3.43 1.66
C SER A 79 -1.35 -2.28 1.53
N ILE A 80 -1.07 -1.84 0.31
CA ILE A 80 -0.19 -0.71 0.03
C ILE A 80 -0.86 0.60 0.45
N ALA A 81 -2.13 0.80 0.12
CA ALA A 81 -2.90 1.97 0.54
C ALA A 81 -2.88 2.15 2.06
N ASN A 82 -3.03 1.06 2.82
CA ASN A 82 -3.05 1.10 4.29
C ASN A 82 -1.75 1.58 4.93
N VAL A 83 -0.61 1.34 4.28
CA VAL A 83 0.72 1.76 4.76
C VAL A 83 1.25 3.01 4.05
N ALA A 84 0.52 3.52 3.05
CA ALA A 84 0.93 4.69 2.28
C ALA A 84 1.06 5.92 3.19
N PRO A 85 2.10 6.75 3.03
CA PRO A 85 2.22 8.01 3.75
C PRO A 85 1.07 8.94 3.36
N ALA A 86 0.66 9.82 4.28
CA ALA A 86 -0.46 10.74 4.06
C ALA A 86 -0.33 11.61 2.79
N ALA A 87 0.88 11.82 2.30
CA ALA A 87 1.16 12.59 1.08
C ALA A 87 0.73 11.89 -0.23
N VAL A 88 0.51 10.57 -0.22
CA VAL A 88 0.13 9.78 -1.42
C VAL A 88 -1.01 8.78 -1.14
N GLN A 89 -1.44 8.66 0.13
CA GLN A 89 -2.50 7.75 0.54
C GLN A 89 -3.83 8.00 -0.19
N PRO A 90 -4.33 9.25 -0.34
CA PRO A 90 -5.60 9.49 -1.04
C PRO A 90 -5.59 8.98 -2.48
N GLU A 91 -4.44 9.05 -3.15
CA GLU A 91 -4.28 8.56 -4.50
C GLU A 91 -4.32 7.03 -4.56
N TRP A 92 -3.70 6.35 -3.58
CA TRP A 92 -3.79 4.90 -3.46
C TRP A 92 -5.23 4.44 -3.21
N GLU A 93 -5.95 5.11 -2.30
CA GLU A 93 -7.37 4.85 -2.05
C GLU A 93 -8.19 5.03 -3.33
N ARG A 94 -7.92 6.10 -4.09
CA ARG A 94 -8.60 6.33 -5.37
C ARG A 94 -8.34 5.24 -6.39
N VAL A 95 -7.13 4.70 -6.48
CA VAL A 95 -6.82 3.58 -7.38
C VAL A 95 -7.51 2.30 -6.92
N VAL A 96 -7.61 2.05 -5.61
CA VAL A 96 -8.37 0.91 -5.06
C VAL A 96 -9.84 1.00 -5.48
N GLU A 97 -10.50 2.15 -5.32
CA GLU A 97 -11.90 2.35 -5.73
C GLU A 97 -12.12 2.05 -7.23
N VAL A 98 -11.16 2.48 -8.07
CA VAL A 98 -11.21 2.23 -9.51
C VAL A 98 -11.08 0.74 -9.81
N LEU A 99 -10.13 0.05 -9.18
CA LEU A 99 -9.94 -1.38 -9.37
C LEU A 99 -11.15 -2.18 -8.88
N GLU A 100 -11.75 -1.78 -7.76
CA GLU A 100 -12.99 -2.38 -7.24
C GLU A 100 -14.13 -2.21 -8.24
N THR A 101 -14.28 -1.01 -8.82
CA THR A 101 -15.29 -0.77 -9.86
C THR A 101 -15.06 -1.67 -11.07
N VAL A 102 -13.83 -1.73 -11.58
CA VAL A 102 -13.46 -2.54 -12.74
C VAL A 102 -13.63 -4.04 -12.48
N SER A 103 -13.43 -4.50 -11.23
CA SER A 103 -13.63 -5.90 -10.85
C SER A 103 -15.09 -6.37 -10.96
N THR A 104 -16.05 -5.44 -10.93
CA THR A 104 -17.49 -5.74 -11.00
C THR A 104 -18.06 -5.74 -12.43
N VAL A 105 -17.20 -5.63 -13.45
CA VAL A 105 -17.63 -5.54 -14.84
C VAL A 105 -18.43 -6.77 -15.28
N VAL A 106 -19.59 -6.53 -15.88
CA VAL A 106 -20.41 -7.53 -16.56
C VAL A 106 -20.17 -7.38 -18.07
N PRO A 107 -19.47 -8.32 -18.74
CA PRO A 107 -19.05 -8.15 -20.14
C PRO A 107 -20.21 -8.01 -21.14
N SER A 108 -21.39 -8.53 -20.80
CA SER A 108 -22.59 -8.44 -21.64
C SER A 108 -23.42 -7.17 -21.42
N ASP A 109 -23.03 -6.30 -20.48
CA ASP A 109 -23.73 -5.06 -20.16
C ASP A 109 -22.92 -3.84 -20.62
N PRO A 110 -23.37 -3.12 -21.68
CA PRO A 110 -22.71 -1.92 -22.16
C PRO A 110 -22.58 -0.81 -21.11
N ALA A 111 -23.53 -0.70 -20.16
CA ALA A 111 -23.46 0.31 -19.11
C ALA A 111 -22.35 -0.02 -18.11
N SER A 112 -22.19 -1.30 -17.77
CA SER A 112 -21.09 -1.80 -16.93
C SER A 112 -19.72 -1.52 -17.57
N LEU A 113 -19.58 -1.78 -18.87
CA LEU A 113 -18.34 -1.47 -19.61
C LEU A 113 -18.04 0.04 -19.65
N ALA A 114 -19.06 0.88 -19.84
CA ALA A 114 -18.91 2.34 -19.83
C ALA A 114 -18.45 2.85 -18.45
N ALA A 115 -19.07 2.38 -17.37
CA ALA A 115 -18.73 2.76 -16.00
C ALA A 115 -17.29 2.38 -15.64
N ALA A 116 -16.84 1.18 -16.03
CA ALA A 116 -15.46 0.75 -15.78
C ALA A 116 -14.43 1.59 -16.53
N ASN A 117 -14.71 1.97 -17.78
CA ASN A 117 -13.82 2.87 -18.52
C ASN A 117 -13.80 4.28 -17.92
N GLU A 118 -14.95 4.81 -17.51
CA GLU A 118 -15.02 6.11 -16.84
C GLU A 118 -14.20 6.11 -15.54
N ALA A 119 -14.35 5.06 -14.72
CA ALA A 119 -13.56 4.88 -13.51
C ALA A 119 -12.05 4.81 -13.82
N ALA A 120 -11.65 4.02 -14.82
CA ALA A 120 -10.26 3.90 -15.24
C ALA A 120 -9.66 5.24 -15.68
N LEU A 121 -10.40 6.04 -16.46
CA LEU A 121 -9.98 7.39 -16.87
C LEU A 121 -9.87 8.33 -15.66
N ALA A 122 -10.87 8.32 -14.77
CA ALA A 122 -10.88 9.15 -13.57
C ALA A 122 -9.75 8.80 -12.59
N GLY A 123 -9.24 7.57 -12.62
CA GLY A 123 -8.12 7.10 -11.80
C GLY A 123 -6.73 7.50 -12.31
N GLN A 124 -6.59 7.91 -13.57
CA GLN A 124 -5.28 8.19 -14.18
C GLN A 124 -4.45 9.24 -13.42
N PRO A 125 -5.01 10.37 -12.94
CA PRO A 125 -4.24 11.35 -12.20
C PRO A 125 -3.68 10.79 -10.88
N ALA A 126 -4.48 10.00 -10.16
CA ALA A 126 -4.07 9.36 -8.92
C ALA A 126 -2.92 8.38 -9.17
N TYR A 127 -3.03 7.56 -10.21
CA TYR A 127 -1.95 6.64 -10.58
C TYR A 127 -0.66 7.39 -10.96
N GLY A 128 -0.76 8.47 -11.73
CA GLY A 128 0.40 9.30 -12.10
C GLY A 128 1.08 9.97 -10.89
N ALA A 129 0.30 10.37 -9.88
CA ALA A 129 0.82 10.89 -8.63
C ALA A 129 1.54 9.81 -7.80
N ILE A 130 0.95 8.61 -7.69
CA ILE A 130 1.57 7.44 -7.07
C ILE A 130 2.91 7.11 -7.74
N GLN A 131 2.96 7.06 -9.07
CA GLN A 131 4.19 6.80 -9.82
C GLN A 131 5.27 7.84 -9.51
N ARG A 132 4.91 9.13 -9.59
CA ARG A 132 5.87 10.22 -9.33
C ARG A 132 6.39 10.16 -7.89
N TYR A 133 5.51 10.03 -6.91
CA TYR A 133 5.90 9.96 -5.51
C TYR A 133 6.81 8.76 -5.26
N THR A 134 6.42 7.58 -5.74
CA THR A 134 7.20 6.35 -5.54
C THR A 134 8.57 6.41 -6.22
N GLN A 135 8.64 7.00 -7.41
CA GLN A 135 9.91 7.18 -8.11
C GLN A 135 10.86 8.14 -7.37
N VAL A 136 10.33 9.22 -6.80
CA VAL A 136 11.14 10.22 -6.07
C VAL A 136 11.54 9.72 -4.69
N THR A 137 10.62 9.08 -3.96
CA THR A 137 10.82 8.71 -2.55
C THR A 137 11.47 7.33 -2.40
N CYS A 138 11.10 6.37 -3.25
CA CYS A 138 11.54 4.98 -3.14
C CYS A 138 12.56 4.56 -4.21
N GLU A 139 12.80 5.42 -5.21
CA GLU A 139 13.60 5.14 -6.41
C GLU A 139 13.09 3.93 -7.22
N VAL A 140 11.78 3.65 -7.13
CA VAL A 140 11.13 2.51 -7.77
C VAL A 140 10.15 2.98 -8.83
N ALA A 141 10.29 2.42 -10.04
CA ALA A 141 9.34 2.60 -11.12
C ALA A 141 8.23 1.54 -11.01
N ILE A 142 7.05 1.97 -10.58
CA ILE A 142 5.81 1.21 -10.70
C ILE A 142 5.25 1.47 -12.10
N GLY A 143 5.03 0.38 -12.86
CA GLY A 143 4.79 0.39 -14.30
C GLY A 143 3.61 1.23 -14.73
N THR A 144 3.44 1.46 -16.02
CA THR A 144 2.29 2.21 -16.56
C THR A 144 1.02 1.40 -16.40
N PRO A 145 -0.10 1.99 -15.94
CA PRO A 145 -1.34 1.26 -15.90
C PRO A 145 -1.78 1.00 -17.36
N PRO A 146 -2.55 -0.08 -17.63
CA PRO A 146 -3.09 -0.29 -18.96
C PRO A 146 -3.88 0.94 -19.42
N THR A 147 -3.67 1.37 -20.67
CA THR A 147 -4.37 2.52 -21.22
C THR A 147 -5.87 2.23 -21.27
N PRO A 148 -6.74 3.07 -20.68
CA PRO A 148 -8.17 2.89 -20.80
C PRO A 148 -8.59 2.95 -22.28
N THR A 149 -9.26 1.90 -22.74
CA THR A 149 -9.85 1.82 -24.07
C THR A 149 -11.27 2.35 -24.01
N ASN A 150 -11.48 3.58 -24.48
CA ASN A 150 -12.82 4.18 -24.56
C ASN A 150 -13.85 3.23 -25.23
N PRO A 151 -15.03 2.97 -24.63
CA PRO A 151 -16.06 2.15 -25.24
C PRO A 151 -16.88 2.89 -26.32
N VAL A 152 -16.57 4.16 -26.62
CA VAL A 152 -17.29 4.94 -27.66
C VAL A 152 -16.75 4.67 -29.08
N THR A 153 -16.06 3.54 -29.28
CA THR A 153 -16.03 2.89 -30.60
C THR A 153 -16.68 1.52 -30.50
N ALA A 154 -17.84 1.46 -29.82
CA ALA A 154 -18.90 0.61 -30.32
C ALA A 154 -19.13 1.03 -31.76
N THR A 155 -18.62 0.24 -32.70
CA THR A 155 -19.09 0.22 -34.08
C THR A 155 -20.59 0.33 -34.02
N THR A 156 -21.13 1.48 -34.43
CA THR A 156 -22.51 1.60 -34.84
C THR A 156 -22.65 0.60 -35.99
N LEU A 157 -22.99 -0.65 -35.69
CA LEU A 157 -23.58 -1.50 -36.70
C LEU A 157 -24.76 -0.68 -37.23
N PRO A 158 -24.85 -0.45 -38.55
CA PRO A 158 -26.05 0.18 -39.10
C PRO A 158 -27.24 -0.62 -38.58
N PRO A 159 -28.37 0.03 -38.24
CA PRO A 159 -29.57 -0.71 -37.85
C PRO A 159 -29.78 -1.78 -38.93
N THR A 160 -29.82 -3.05 -38.52
CA THR A 160 -30.33 -4.10 -39.38
C THR A 160 -31.79 -3.75 -39.62
N THR A 161 -32.05 -2.96 -40.67
CA THR A 161 -33.36 -2.86 -41.27
C THR A 161 -33.66 -4.26 -41.74
N THR A 162 -34.42 -5.00 -40.92
CA THR A 162 -35.26 -6.08 -41.39
C THR A 162 -36.17 -5.46 -42.45
N ALA A 163 -35.78 -5.57 -43.71
CA ALA A 163 -36.72 -5.46 -44.80
C ALA A 163 -37.77 -6.56 -44.56
N PRO A 164 -39.07 -6.25 -44.51
CA PRO A 164 -40.07 -7.29 -44.64
C PRO A 164 -40.03 -7.77 -46.09
N ASP A 165 -39.55 -9.00 -46.28
CA ASP A 165 -39.85 -9.78 -47.47
C ASP A 165 -41.36 -10.11 -47.46
N GLY A 166 -42.06 -9.61 -48.50
CA GLY A 166 -43.22 -10.24 -49.13
C GLY A 166 -44.58 -10.20 -48.41
N ASP A 167 -45.56 -9.51 -49.01
CA ASP A 167 -46.72 -10.16 -49.66
C ASP A 167 -47.74 -9.10 -50.14
N GLY A 168 -48.16 -9.20 -51.42
CA GLY A 168 -49.24 -8.41 -52.03
C GLY A 168 -49.05 -8.08 -53.50
#